data_AF-A0A3D5CNY9-F1
#
_entry.id   AF-A0A3D5CNY9-F1
#
_cell.length_a   1.000
_cell.length_b   1.000
_cell.length_c   1.000
_cell.angle_alpha   90.00
_cell.angle_beta   90.00
_cell.angle_gamma   90.00
#
_symmetry.space_group_name_H-M   'P 1'
#
loop_
_entity.id
_entity.type
_entity.pdbx_description
1 polymer ?
#
loop_
_entity_poly.entity_id
_entity_poly.type
_entity_poly.pdbx_seq_one_letter_code
_entity_poly.pdbx_strand_id
1 'polypeptide(L)'
;MDTESKELATSTNSPEPSLTFTSTPESTPTPLSDQVASRTQTLEFTDSIFLRSGPGTNYDKLGSEPAGYVAPVTGRSEDGKWYQIAYGARNRVWVSADWVYVASGTDGIPIVQAPATPTTMPTATNAVVATATQASVSLNPASSDSISGKTFSIDGYFVAGTSTPRFLVGESFNVDMRIVNSSSSYVSFGAWGVHTNLYPNFLYIFNGDRPSDQIGANTEKSWDNHPVSITNPGLHYLQMGICLDNAANCLASKAPGDKWYILTDAIPVTVSESRLSPVSSEGSPIEGSYFAAEKTCTAGTSCTASYAVNEKIWLKLRIRNTSADDKSFGAWGVYANPYIKRYFNGNGDADKVGGGTEYSWRDWMSFDTAGTYDLQMVVCLDTADSCKTSTPPGNNWHILSGAIPVTIK
;
A
#
# COMPACT_ATOMS: atom_id res chain seq x y z
N MET A 1 -31.91 53.99 62.30
CA MET A 1 -33.13 53.17 62.12
C MET A 1 -33.41 53.12 60.64
N ASP A 2 -32.64 52.23 60.01
CA ASP A 2 -32.98 51.26 58.97
C ASP A 2 -34.16 51.50 58.01
N THR A 3 -33.78 51.54 56.71
CA THR A 3 -34.37 50.89 55.50
C THR A 3 -35.84 51.16 55.15
N GLU A 4 -36.30 51.19 53.90
CA GLU A 4 -35.83 51.39 52.51
C GLU A 4 -37.10 51.13 51.69
N SER A 5 -37.28 51.82 50.55
CA SER A 5 -37.88 51.30 49.30
C SER A 5 -38.23 52.45 48.37
N LYS A 6 -37.67 52.45 47.16
CA LYS A 6 -38.28 53.17 46.03
C LYS A 6 -38.18 52.32 44.76
N GLU A 7 -39.34 52.09 44.18
CA GLU A 7 -39.65 51.15 43.11
C GLU A 7 -39.38 51.70 41.70
N LEU A 8 -38.90 50.78 40.86
CA LEU A 8 -39.16 50.48 39.44
C LEU A 8 -39.19 51.58 38.36
N ALA A 9 -38.37 51.32 37.32
CA ALA A 9 -38.64 51.70 35.94
C ALA A 9 -38.59 50.44 35.04
N THR A 10 -39.61 50.27 34.23
CA THR A 10 -39.91 49.10 33.39
C THR A 10 -39.41 49.32 31.97
N SER A 11 -38.67 48.38 31.39
CA SER A 11 -38.44 48.30 29.93
C SER A 11 -38.73 46.90 29.40
N THR A 12 -39.64 46.88 28.43
CA THR A 12 -40.20 45.77 27.66
C THR A 12 -39.15 44.94 26.90
N ASN A 13 -39.17 43.62 27.09
CA ASN A 13 -38.41 42.64 26.29
C ASN A 13 -39.29 42.01 25.20
N SER A 14 -38.79 42.04 23.97
CA SER A 14 -39.26 41.27 22.80
C SER A 14 -38.60 39.87 22.81
N PRO A 15 -39.29 38.78 22.46
CA PRO A 15 -38.67 37.45 22.45
C PRO A 15 -37.83 37.24 21.18
N GLU A 16 -36.55 36.96 21.37
CA GLU A 16 -35.61 36.45 20.35
C GLU A 16 -35.56 34.91 20.44
N PRO A 17 -35.57 34.15 19.32
CA PRO A 17 -35.63 32.69 19.36
C PRO A 17 -34.31 32.09 19.86
N SER A 18 -34.39 31.34 20.96
CA SER A 18 -33.28 30.59 21.58
C SER A 18 -33.14 29.21 20.93
N LEU A 19 -31.92 28.89 20.45
CA LEU A 19 -31.55 27.57 19.96
C LEU A 19 -31.23 26.64 21.14
N THR A 20 -32.04 25.61 21.31
CA THR A 20 -31.88 24.58 22.35
C THR A 20 -30.82 23.55 21.91
N PHE A 21 -29.75 23.39 22.67
CA PHE A 21 -28.79 22.29 22.50
C PHE A 21 -29.23 21.10 23.36
N THR A 22 -29.54 19.98 22.71
CA THR A 22 -29.88 18.70 23.37
C THR A 22 -28.61 18.00 23.84
N SER A 23 -28.57 17.62 25.12
CA SER A 23 -27.43 16.97 25.78
C SER A 23 -27.15 15.55 25.30
N THR A 24 -25.88 15.28 25.01
CA THR A 24 -25.25 13.98 24.71
C THR A 24 -25.47 12.95 25.84
N PRO A 25 -25.76 11.66 25.55
CA PRO A 25 -25.87 10.63 26.58
C PRO A 25 -24.50 10.27 27.17
N GLU A 26 -24.51 10.10 28.50
CA GLU A 26 -23.37 9.86 29.39
C GLU A 26 -22.85 8.42 29.28
N SER A 27 -21.54 8.26 29.05
CA SER A 27 -20.88 6.95 28.99
C SER A 27 -20.71 6.36 30.39
N THR A 28 -21.32 5.19 30.62
CA THR A 28 -21.13 4.39 31.84
C THR A 28 -19.69 3.84 31.90
N PRO A 29 -18.94 4.02 33.01
CA PRO A 29 -17.59 3.48 33.14
C PRO A 29 -17.63 1.97 33.45
N THR A 30 -16.96 1.18 32.60
CA THR A 30 -16.65 -0.23 32.87
C THR A 30 -15.55 -0.30 33.93
N PRO A 31 -15.68 -1.09 35.02
CA PRO A 31 -14.69 -1.12 36.09
C PRO A 31 -13.35 -1.72 35.62
N LEU A 32 -12.26 -0.99 35.90
CA LEU A 32 -10.89 -1.52 35.98
C LEU A 32 -10.81 -2.51 37.15
N SER A 33 -10.28 -3.71 36.91
CA SER A 33 -9.51 -4.43 37.93
C SER A 33 -8.43 -5.28 37.26
N ASP A 34 -7.20 -4.84 37.49
CA ASP A 34 -6.00 -5.66 37.48
C ASP A 34 -6.13 -6.86 38.44
N GLN A 35 -5.21 -7.82 38.25
CA GLN A 35 -4.92 -9.05 39.02
C GLN A 35 -5.41 -10.36 38.38
N VAL A 36 -4.74 -10.78 37.31
CA VAL A 36 -4.27 -12.17 37.18
C VAL A 36 -2.82 -12.11 36.70
N ALA A 37 -1.90 -12.69 37.46
CA ALA A 37 -0.54 -12.97 37.03
C ALA A 37 -0.61 -13.90 35.80
N SER A 38 -0.61 -13.36 34.59
CA SER A 38 -0.67 -14.16 33.38
C SER A 38 0.76 -14.59 33.04
N ARG A 39 1.08 -15.85 33.35
CA ARG A 39 2.15 -16.56 32.65
C ARG A 39 1.86 -16.38 31.17
N THR A 40 2.68 -15.62 30.46
CA THR A 40 2.53 -15.46 29.01
C THR A 40 2.68 -16.84 28.39
N GLN A 41 1.55 -17.49 28.15
CA GLN A 41 1.53 -18.79 27.50
C GLN A 41 1.96 -18.56 26.06
N THR A 42 2.83 -19.44 25.57
CA THR A 42 3.32 -19.37 24.19
C THR A 42 2.86 -20.60 23.45
N LEU A 43 2.68 -20.43 22.14
CA LEU A 43 2.48 -21.51 21.21
C LEU A 43 3.59 -21.51 20.16
N GLU A 44 3.99 -22.70 19.75
CA GLU A 44 5.03 -22.94 18.74
C GLU A 44 4.38 -23.53 17.48
N PHE A 45 4.80 -23.09 16.30
CA PHE A 45 4.28 -23.58 15.04
C PHE A 45 4.96 -24.91 14.68
N THR A 46 4.17 -25.95 14.39
CA THR A 46 4.70 -27.26 14.00
C THR A 46 4.89 -27.40 12.49
N ASP A 47 4.37 -26.46 11.70
CA ASP A 47 4.53 -26.33 10.24
C ASP A 47 4.49 -24.85 9.83
N SER A 48 4.62 -24.54 8.54
CA SER A 48 4.37 -23.21 7.98
C SER A 48 2.88 -22.85 8.04
N ILE A 49 2.53 -21.78 8.76
CA ILE A 49 1.14 -21.39 9.02
C ILE A 49 0.85 -20.01 8.46
N PHE A 50 -0.28 -19.86 7.79
CA PHE A 50 -0.82 -18.55 7.43
C PHE A 50 -1.41 -17.82 8.63
N LEU A 51 -1.00 -16.57 8.82
CA LEU A 51 -1.57 -15.65 9.78
C LEU A 51 -2.81 -15.00 9.19
N ARG A 52 -3.91 -14.95 9.93
CA ARG A 52 -5.19 -14.48 9.42
C ARG A 52 -5.79 -13.35 10.23
N SER A 53 -6.64 -12.56 9.58
CA SER A 53 -7.40 -11.48 10.25
C SER A 53 -8.49 -12.00 11.19
N GLY A 54 -8.93 -13.26 11.05
CA GLY A 54 -9.91 -13.89 11.92
C GLY A 54 -9.79 -15.42 11.95
N PRO A 55 -10.52 -16.10 12.87
CA PRO A 55 -10.47 -17.53 13.06
C PRO A 55 -11.29 -18.27 11.99
N GLY A 56 -10.71 -18.42 10.81
CA GLY A 56 -11.35 -19.16 9.71
C GLY A 56 -10.60 -19.02 8.39
N THR A 57 -10.82 -19.95 7.47
CA THR A 57 -10.17 -19.92 6.14
C THR A 57 -10.75 -18.86 5.20
N ASN A 58 -11.93 -18.34 5.53
CA ASN A 58 -12.65 -17.23 4.90
C ASN A 58 -12.13 -15.84 5.29
N TYR A 59 -11.25 -15.75 6.29
CA TYR A 59 -10.58 -14.49 6.66
C TYR A 59 -9.29 -14.30 5.87
N ASP A 60 -8.96 -13.04 5.60
CA ASP A 60 -7.78 -12.66 4.81
C ASP A 60 -6.48 -13.20 5.41
N LYS A 61 -5.59 -13.62 4.52
CA LYS A 61 -4.22 -13.99 4.87
C LYS A 61 -3.39 -12.73 5.02
N LEU A 62 -2.88 -12.48 6.21
CA LEU A 62 -2.04 -11.33 6.55
C LEU A 62 -0.55 -11.62 6.31
N GLY A 63 -0.17 -12.89 6.28
CA GLY A 63 1.20 -13.36 6.11
C GLY A 63 1.31 -14.85 6.40
N SER A 64 2.54 -15.34 6.55
CA SER A 64 2.84 -16.69 7.02
C SER A 64 4.14 -16.72 7.81
N GLU A 65 4.24 -17.62 8.78
CA GLU A 65 5.48 -17.89 9.51
C GLU A 65 5.82 -19.39 9.41
N PRO A 66 7.11 -19.76 9.37
CA PRO A 66 7.55 -21.15 9.25
C PRO A 66 7.37 -21.95 10.55
N ALA A 67 7.62 -23.26 10.46
CA ALA A 67 7.73 -24.13 11.62
C ALA A 67 8.80 -23.63 12.61
N GLY A 68 8.58 -23.85 13.91
CA GLY A 68 9.44 -23.40 15.01
C GLY A 68 9.17 -21.95 15.44
N TYR A 69 8.27 -21.22 14.79
CA TYR A 69 7.87 -19.88 15.22
C TYR A 69 7.11 -19.93 16.55
N VAL A 70 7.57 -19.17 17.56
CA VAL A 70 6.96 -19.11 18.89
C VAL A 70 6.33 -17.73 19.11
N ALA A 71 5.05 -17.70 19.51
CA ALA A 71 4.34 -16.46 19.80
C ALA A 71 3.53 -16.53 21.10
N PRO A 72 3.36 -15.39 21.81
CA PRO A 72 2.42 -15.28 22.92
C PRO A 72 1.00 -15.57 22.44
N VAL A 73 0.31 -16.51 23.08
CA VAL A 73 -1.12 -16.74 22.84
C VAL A 73 -1.94 -15.77 23.69
N THR A 74 -2.83 -15.04 23.05
CA THR A 74 -3.68 -14.01 23.67
C THR A 74 -5.15 -14.43 23.73
N GLY A 75 -5.52 -15.49 23.01
CA GLY A 75 -6.85 -16.06 23.06
C GLY A 75 -7.04 -17.26 22.14
N ARG A 76 -8.24 -17.83 22.15
CA ARG A 76 -8.69 -18.88 21.23
C ARG A 76 -10.09 -18.62 20.71
N SER A 77 -10.46 -19.23 19.60
CA SER A 77 -11.82 -19.18 19.08
C SER A 77 -12.74 -20.01 19.96
N GLU A 78 -14.04 -19.73 19.90
CA GLU A 78 -15.06 -20.45 20.68
C GLU A 78 -15.07 -21.96 20.35
N ASP A 79 -14.81 -22.32 19.10
CA ASP A 79 -14.71 -23.71 18.65
C ASP A 79 -13.34 -24.37 18.92
N GLY A 80 -12.38 -23.61 19.46
CA GLY A 80 -11.03 -24.08 19.77
C GLY A 80 -10.15 -24.39 18.55
N LYS A 81 -10.62 -24.13 17.32
CA LYS A 81 -9.89 -24.45 16.08
C LYS A 81 -8.84 -23.40 15.69
N TRP A 82 -8.83 -22.26 16.38
CA TRP A 82 -7.91 -21.17 16.10
C TRP A 82 -7.37 -20.56 17.38
N TYR A 83 -6.11 -20.16 17.35
CA TYR A 83 -5.50 -19.36 18.40
C TYR A 83 -5.27 -17.93 17.90
N GLN A 84 -5.52 -16.96 18.78
CA GLN A 84 -5.12 -15.60 18.59
C GLN A 84 -3.75 -15.40 19.24
N ILE A 85 -2.78 -14.92 18.48
CA ILE A 85 -1.43 -14.63 18.97
C ILE A 85 -1.13 -13.13 18.94
N ALA A 86 -0.27 -12.70 19.84
CA ALA A 86 0.36 -11.39 19.74
C ALA A 86 1.42 -11.43 18.64
N TYR A 87 1.25 -10.57 17.63
CA TYR A 87 2.09 -10.55 16.44
C TYR A 87 2.36 -9.12 15.98
N GLY A 88 3.58 -8.64 16.22
CA GLY A 88 4.02 -7.29 15.91
C GLY A 88 3.06 -6.21 16.47
N ALA A 89 2.94 -5.09 15.76
CA ALA A 89 2.06 -3.98 16.17
C ALA A 89 0.55 -4.30 16.07
N ARG A 90 0.18 -5.38 15.36
CA ARG A 90 -1.23 -5.78 15.24
C ARG A 90 -1.73 -6.47 16.51
N ASN A 91 -0.85 -6.96 17.38
CA ASN A 91 -1.12 -7.61 18.68
C ASN A 91 -2.13 -8.77 18.67
N ARG A 92 -2.81 -9.05 17.54
CA ARG A 92 -3.91 -10.00 17.39
C ARG A 92 -3.97 -10.48 15.95
N VAL A 93 -3.40 -11.65 15.68
CA VAL A 93 -3.62 -12.39 14.43
C VAL A 93 -4.02 -13.83 14.77
N TRP A 94 -4.69 -14.50 13.84
CA TRP A 94 -5.25 -15.83 14.06
C TRP A 94 -4.48 -16.91 13.31
N VAL A 95 -4.20 -18.02 13.98
CA VAL A 95 -3.48 -19.19 13.45
C VAL A 95 -4.29 -20.46 13.69
N SER A 96 -4.16 -21.43 12.79
CA SER A 96 -4.89 -22.70 12.92
C SER A 96 -4.36 -23.49 14.12
N ALA A 97 -5.27 -24.06 14.92
CA ALA A 97 -4.92 -24.96 16.01
C ALA A 97 -4.26 -26.27 15.53
N ASP A 98 -4.51 -26.67 14.28
CA ASP A 98 -4.00 -27.93 13.70
C ASP A 98 -2.46 -27.96 13.59
N TRP A 99 -1.84 -26.79 13.55
CA TRP A 99 -0.41 -26.64 13.24
C TRP A 99 0.36 -25.96 14.36
N VAL A 100 -0.16 -25.97 15.59
CA VAL A 100 0.50 -25.35 16.73
C VAL A 100 0.59 -26.28 17.94
N TYR A 101 1.65 -26.11 18.71
CA TYR A 101 1.88 -26.79 19.98
C TYR A 101 1.90 -25.76 21.12
N VAL A 102 1.05 -25.94 22.14
CA VAL A 102 1.00 -25.07 23.32
C VAL A 102 1.73 -25.74 24.47
N ALA A 103 2.93 -25.26 24.82
CA ALA A 103 3.85 -25.94 25.73
C ALA A 103 3.33 -26.15 27.15
N SER A 104 2.34 -25.37 27.60
CA SER A 104 1.74 -25.45 28.94
C SER A 104 0.26 -25.87 28.93
N GLY A 105 -0.20 -26.49 27.84
CA GLY A 105 -1.61 -26.87 27.66
C GLY A 105 -2.50 -25.68 27.29
N THR A 106 -3.78 -25.92 27.07
CA THR A 106 -4.73 -24.87 26.60
C THR A 106 -5.54 -24.23 27.74
N ASP A 107 -5.32 -24.71 28.96
CA ASP A 107 -6.01 -24.26 30.15
C ASP A 107 -5.56 -22.84 30.52
N GLY A 108 -6.52 -21.91 30.55
CA GLY A 108 -6.27 -20.49 30.86
C GLY A 108 -6.21 -19.57 29.64
N ILE A 109 -6.28 -20.09 28.40
CA ILE A 109 -6.39 -19.25 27.19
C ILE A 109 -7.84 -18.73 27.08
N PRO A 110 -8.07 -17.40 27.12
CA PRO A 110 -9.42 -16.84 27.06
C PRO A 110 -10.05 -17.04 25.68
N ILE A 111 -11.37 -17.24 25.64
CA ILE A 111 -12.13 -17.24 24.39
C ILE A 111 -12.26 -15.80 23.91
N VAL A 112 -11.83 -15.52 22.69
CA VAL A 112 -11.93 -14.20 22.06
C VAL A 112 -12.95 -14.28 20.92
N GLN A 113 -13.89 -13.34 20.91
CA GLN A 113 -14.89 -13.25 19.85
C GLN A 113 -14.22 -12.92 18.50
N ALA A 114 -14.63 -13.65 17.47
CA ALA A 114 -14.11 -13.47 16.12
C ALA A 114 -14.48 -12.08 15.58
N PRO A 115 -13.57 -11.39 14.85
CA PRO A 115 -13.94 -10.24 14.05
C PRO A 115 -15.04 -10.63 13.05
N ALA A 116 -15.94 -9.71 12.70
CA ALA A 116 -16.95 -10.01 11.67
C ALA A 116 -16.26 -10.41 10.35
N THR A 117 -16.67 -11.54 9.76
CA THR A 117 -16.19 -11.95 8.44
C THR A 117 -16.57 -10.89 7.41
N PRO A 118 -15.68 -10.48 6.48
CA PRO A 118 -16.07 -9.62 5.38
C PRO A 118 -17.22 -10.28 4.60
N THR A 119 -18.39 -9.63 4.63
CA THR A 119 -19.57 -10.07 3.88
C THR A 119 -19.35 -9.74 2.41
N THR A 120 -19.68 -10.65 1.49
CA THR A 120 -19.69 -10.34 0.05
C THR A 120 -20.59 -9.14 -0.22
N MET A 121 -19.98 -8.06 -0.71
CA MET A 121 -20.51 -6.70 -0.81
C MET A 121 -21.78 -6.57 -1.68
N PRO A 122 -22.85 -5.91 -1.21
CA PRO A 122 -23.76 -5.16 -2.08
C PRO A 122 -23.21 -3.76 -2.36
N THR A 123 -23.54 -3.26 -3.56
CA THR A 123 -23.13 -2.00 -4.22
C THR A 123 -22.90 -0.78 -3.30
N ALA A 124 -21.80 -0.09 -3.61
CA ALA A 124 -21.22 1.04 -2.89
C ALA A 124 -22.18 2.18 -2.55
N THR A 125 -22.12 2.64 -1.30
CA THR A 125 -22.50 4.00 -0.87
C THR A 125 -21.24 4.66 -0.32
N ASN A 126 -21.00 5.91 -0.72
CA ASN A 126 -19.78 6.69 -0.49
C ASN A 126 -19.24 6.56 0.94
N ALA A 127 -18.04 5.97 1.08
CA ALA A 127 -17.33 5.88 2.34
C ALA A 127 -16.63 7.21 2.65
N VAL A 128 -16.93 7.78 3.81
CA VAL A 128 -16.14 8.85 4.42
C VAL A 128 -14.75 8.28 4.71
N VAL A 129 -13.73 8.93 4.16
CA VAL A 129 -12.32 8.58 4.35
C VAL A 129 -11.96 8.81 5.83
N ALA A 130 -11.86 7.73 6.61
CA ALA A 130 -11.20 7.76 7.90
C ALA A 130 -9.68 7.78 7.65
N THR A 131 -9.07 8.94 7.75
CA THR A 131 -7.60 9.08 7.73
C THR A 131 -7.05 8.53 9.04
N ALA A 132 -6.63 7.26 9.04
CA ALA A 132 -5.78 6.73 10.10
C ALA A 132 -4.44 7.47 10.07
N THR A 133 -4.27 8.44 10.97
CA THR A 133 -3.02 9.18 11.16
C THR A 133 -2.08 8.35 12.03
N GLN A 134 -1.59 7.21 11.53
CA GLN A 134 -0.41 6.58 12.13
C GLN A 134 0.81 7.29 11.56
N ALA A 135 1.43 8.16 12.36
CA ALA A 135 2.68 8.81 12.00
C ALA A 135 3.73 7.71 11.79
N SER A 136 4.13 7.54 10.54
CA SER A 136 4.96 6.44 10.11
C SER A 136 6.32 7.07 9.77
N VAL A 137 7.35 6.73 10.55
CA VAL A 137 8.64 7.44 10.56
C VAL A 137 9.67 6.61 9.82
N SER A 138 10.31 7.19 8.80
CA SER A 138 11.51 6.60 8.17
C SER A 138 12.69 6.65 9.14
N LEU A 139 13.51 5.60 9.14
CA LEU A 139 14.73 5.60 9.94
C LEU A 139 15.85 6.31 9.18
N ASN A 140 16.78 6.95 9.89
CA ASN A 140 17.93 7.55 9.23
C ASN A 140 18.89 6.47 8.72
N PRO A 141 19.59 6.69 7.59
CA PRO A 141 20.62 5.78 7.15
C PRO A 141 21.75 5.68 8.18
N ALA A 142 22.17 4.46 8.48
CA ALA A 142 23.33 4.10 9.27
C ALA A 142 24.04 2.92 8.60
N SER A 143 25.35 3.05 8.38
CA SER A 143 26.20 1.95 7.90
C SER A 143 26.92 1.27 9.06
N SER A 144 27.47 0.09 8.79
CA SER A 144 28.52 -0.48 9.65
C SER A 144 29.90 0.03 9.19
N ASP A 145 30.95 -0.28 9.93
CA ASP A 145 32.32 0.03 9.54
C ASP A 145 32.75 -0.68 8.24
N SER A 146 32.07 -1.77 7.88
CA SER A 146 32.44 -2.61 6.73
C SER A 146 31.44 -2.58 5.57
N ILE A 147 30.14 -2.44 5.84
CA ILE A 147 29.05 -2.51 4.86
C ILE A 147 28.30 -1.18 4.76
N SER A 148 28.16 -0.70 3.53
CA SER A 148 27.37 0.47 3.17
C SER A 148 26.41 0.19 2.00
N GLY A 149 25.35 0.99 1.91
CA GLY A 149 24.45 1.00 0.77
C GLY A 149 25.04 1.80 -0.40
N LYS A 150 24.85 1.30 -1.62
CA LYS A 150 25.27 1.98 -2.86
C LYS A 150 24.08 2.36 -3.74
N THR A 151 23.14 1.45 -3.94
CA THR A 151 21.94 1.69 -4.74
C THR A 151 20.73 1.10 -4.04
N PHE A 152 19.65 1.88 -3.98
CA PHE A 152 18.31 1.38 -3.68
C PHE A 152 17.33 2.11 -4.58
N SER A 153 16.71 1.37 -5.50
CA SER A 153 15.67 1.89 -6.37
C SER A 153 14.51 0.93 -6.51
N ILE A 154 13.34 1.49 -6.82
CA ILE A 154 12.11 0.74 -7.08
C ILE A 154 11.47 1.21 -8.37
N ASP A 155 10.75 0.31 -9.06
CA ASP A 155 9.82 0.72 -10.12
C ASP A 155 8.55 1.31 -9.49
N GLY A 156 8.46 2.64 -9.47
CA GLY A 156 7.32 3.37 -8.94
C GLY A 156 6.21 3.57 -9.96
N TYR A 157 4.95 3.40 -9.54
CA TYR A 157 3.77 3.72 -10.36
C TYR A 157 3.10 4.99 -9.86
N PHE A 158 3.09 6.04 -10.66
CA PHE A 158 2.39 7.29 -10.36
C PHE A 158 0.99 7.23 -10.96
N VAL A 159 -0.02 7.49 -10.14
CA VAL A 159 -1.44 7.50 -10.56
C VAL A 159 -2.01 8.91 -10.45
N ALA A 160 -3.16 9.14 -11.09
CA ALA A 160 -3.78 10.46 -11.13
C ALA A 160 -4.07 11.01 -9.72
N GLY A 161 -3.81 12.30 -9.52
CA GLY A 161 -4.04 12.98 -8.23
C GLY A 161 -3.07 12.60 -7.11
N THR A 162 -1.97 11.89 -7.42
CA THR A 162 -0.95 11.49 -6.43
C THR A 162 0.44 11.98 -6.82
N SER A 163 1.26 12.32 -5.83
CA SER A 163 2.63 12.81 -6.03
C SER A 163 3.71 11.80 -5.61
N THR A 164 3.32 10.64 -5.07
CA THR A 164 4.22 9.55 -4.67
C THR A 164 3.80 8.26 -5.37
N PRO A 165 4.70 7.29 -5.58
CA PRO A 165 4.35 5.99 -6.10
C PRO A 165 3.22 5.33 -5.30
N ARG A 166 2.39 4.59 -6.01
CA ARG A 166 1.24 3.89 -5.48
C ARG A 166 1.19 2.46 -5.98
N PHE A 167 0.90 1.54 -5.08
CA PHE A 167 0.70 0.13 -5.38
C PHE A 167 -0.61 -0.33 -4.78
N LEU A 168 -1.17 -1.39 -5.36
CA LEU A 168 -2.18 -2.15 -4.65
C LEU A 168 -1.58 -3.06 -3.58
N VAL A 169 -2.39 -3.38 -2.59
CA VAL A 169 -2.14 -4.50 -1.69
C VAL A 169 -1.83 -5.76 -2.50
N GLY A 170 -0.63 -6.32 -2.28
CA GLY A 170 -0.13 -7.51 -2.97
C GLY A 170 0.37 -7.29 -4.40
N GLU A 171 0.33 -6.07 -4.93
CA GLU A 171 0.94 -5.78 -6.24
C GLU A 171 2.47 -5.84 -6.13
N SER A 172 3.07 -6.63 -7.01
CA SER A 172 4.52 -6.74 -7.10
C SER A 172 5.12 -5.56 -7.86
N PHE A 173 6.23 -5.05 -7.34
CA PHE A 173 7.08 -4.07 -8.01
C PHE A 173 8.54 -4.52 -7.91
N ASN A 174 9.35 -4.14 -8.89
CA ASN A 174 10.76 -4.52 -8.88
C ASN A 174 11.57 -3.59 -8.00
N VAL A 175 12.59 -4.15 -7.37
CA VAL A 175 13.61 -3.41 -6.64
C VAL A 175 15.00 -3.73 -7.20
N ASP A 176 15.85 -2.72 -7.23
CA ASP A 176 17.28 -2.85 -7.48
C ASP A 176 18.04 -2.39 -6.24
N MET A 177 18.87 -3.27 -5.71
CA MET A 177 19.56 -3.06 -4.44
C MET A 177 21.03 -3.41 -4.59
N ARG A 178 21.91 -2.58 -4.03
CA ARG A 178 23.35 -2.84 -4.05
C ARG A 178 24.02 -2.41 -2.77
N ILE A 179 24.79 -3.32 -2.19
CA ILE A 179 25.66 -3.06 -1.04
C ILE A 179 27.13 -3.24 -1.42
N VAL A 180 28.00 -2.56 -0.67
CA VAL A 180 29.46 -2.63 -0.82
C VAL A 180 30.07 -3.11 0.48
N ASN A 181 31.03 -4.03 0.38
CA ASN A 181 31.94 -4.37 1.47
C ASN A 181 33.27 -3.67 1.24
N SER A 182 33.57 -2.66 2.07
CA SER A 182 34.83 -1.89 1.99
C SER A 182 35.94 -2.45 2.89
N SER A 183 35.69 -3.58 3.57
CA SER A 183 36.69 -4.22 4.41
C SER A 183 37.61 -5.14 3.60
N SER A 184 38.78 -5.44 4.18
CA SER A 184 39.74 -6.41 3.65
C SER A 184 39.38 -7.87 3.98
N SER A 185 38.18 -8.14 4.49
CA SER A 185 37.72 -9.47 4.91
C SER A 185 36.31 -9.76 4.44
N TYR A 186 35.94 -11.03 4.47
CA TYR A 186 34.55 -11.42 4.22
C TYR A 186 33.68 -10.90 5.36
N VAL A 187 32.51 -10.35 5.01
CA VAL A 187 31.48 -9.98 5.99
C VAL A 187 30.32 -10.94 5.84
N SER A 188 29.93 -11.55 6.96
CA SER A 188 28.76 -12.42 7.03
C SER A 188 27.54 -11.63 7.48
N PHE A 189 26.37 -11.94 6.91
CA PHE A 189 25.10 -11.34 7.28
C PHE A 189 23.97 -12.37 7.20
N GLY A 190 22.95 -12.16 8.02
CA GLY A 190 21.85 -13.12 8.20
C GLY A 190 20.59 -12.70 7.47
N ALA A 191 20.45 -11.40 7.18
CA ALA A 191 19.37 -10.88 6.36
C ALA A 191 19.82 -9.61 5.63
N TRP A 192 19.27 -9.39 4.44
CA TRP A 192 19.44 -8.19 3.62
C TRP A 192 18.23 -8.07 2.70
N GLY A 193 17.71 -6.86 2.48
CA GLY A 193 16.48 -6.68 1.70
C GLY A 193 15.75 -5.38 1.99
N VAL A 194 14.48 -5.31 1.57
CA VAL A 194 13.65 -4.12 1.67
C VAL A 194 13.04 -4.02 3.07
N HIS A 195 13.46 -3.00 3.80
CA HIS A 195 12.84 -2.53 5.02
C HIS A 195 11.62 -1.66 4.72
N THR A 196 10.59 -1.77 5.54
CA THR A 196 9.50 -0.81 5.64
C THR A 196 9.19 -0.51 7.10
N ASN A 197 8.76 0.71 7.37
CA ASN A 197 8.33 1.19 8.67
C ASN A 197 7.01 0.57 9.19
N LEU A 198 6.22 -0.05 8.32
CA LEU A 198 5.00 -0.76 8.71
C LEU A 198 5.25 -2.26 8.65
N TYR A 199 4.67 -3.01 9.60
CA TYR A 199 4.77 -4.46 9.59
C TYR A 199 4.23 -5.04 8.27
N PRO A 200 4.75 -6.15 7.73
CA PRO A 200 6.04 -6.74 8.08
C PRO A 200 7.18 -5.80 7.71
N ASN A 201 8.06 -5.50 8.68
CA ASN A 201 9.09 -4.48 8.53
C ASN A 201 10.16 -4.85 7.50
N PHE A 202 10.15 -6.10 7.01
CA PHE A 202 11.12 -6.61 6.05
C PHE A 202 10.44 -7.56 5.08
N LEU A 203 10.51 -7.23 3.79
CA LEU A 203 9.78 -7.95 2.73
C LEU A 203 10.63 -9.03 2.05
N TYR A 204 11.93 -9.02 2.31
CA TYR A 204 12.84 -10.05 1.84
C TYR A 204 13.79 -10.49 2.95
N ILE A 205 13.56 -11.67 3.50
CA ILE A 205 14.41 -12.31 4.50
C ILE A 205 14.86 -13.63 3.88
N PHE A 206 16.14 -13.77 3.55
CA PHE A 206 16.67 -15.01 2.99
C PHE A 206 16.43 -16.19 3.94
N ASN A 207 16.04 -17.33 3.35
CA ASN A 207 15.57 -18.56 4.01
C ASN A 207 16.52 -19.09 5.11
N GLY A 208 16.14 -18.78 6.37
CA GLY A 208 15.97 -19.64 7.56
C GLY A 208 16.89 -20.82 7.88
N ASP A 209 17.45 -21.51 6.88
CA ASP A 209 18.10 -22.81 7.04
C ASP A 209 19.53 -22.86 6.46
N ARG A 210 20.01 -21.75 5.87
CA ARG A 210 21.34 -21.66 5.27
C ARG A 210 22.32 -20.93 6.17
N PRO A 211 23.64 -21.25 6.09
CA PRO A 211 24.69 -20.44 6.69
C PRO A 211 24.55 -18.98 6.28
N SER A 212 24.99 -18.06 7.15
CA SER A 212 25.01 -16.63 6.85
C SER A 212 25.58 -16.36 5.45
N ASP A 213 24.86 -15.57 4.66
CA ASP A 213 25.35 -15.09 3.38
C ASP A 213 26.61 -14.26 3.61
N GLN A 214 27.52 -14.30 2.63
CA GLN A 214 28.76 -13.54 2.69
C GLN A 214 28.89 -12.58 1.51
N ILE A 215 29.56 -11.47 1.77
CA ILE A 215 30.09 -10.57 0.76
C ILE A 215 31.61 -10.56 0.86
N GLY A 216 32.27 -10.76 -0.27
CA GLY A 216 33.73 -10.79 -0.36
C GLY A 216 34.37 -9.45 0.03
N ALA A 217 35.65 -9.50 0.39
CA ALA A 217 36.44 -8.31 0.69
C ALA A 217 36.51 -7.39 -0.54
N ASN A 218 36.25 -6.09 -0.37
CA ASN A 218 36.28 -5.10 -1.45
C ASN A 218 35.37 -5.43 -2.64
N THR A 219 34.25 -6.14 -2.42
CA THR A 219 33.31 -6.51 -3.48
C THR A 219 31.93 -5.86 -3.27
N GLU A 220 31.09 -5.95 -4.29
CA GLU A 220 29.70 -5.51 -4.27
C GLU A 220 28.78 -6.74 -4.35
N LYS A 221 27.60 -6.66 -3.74
CA LYS A 221 26.51 -7.61 -3.95
C LYS A 221 25.30 -6.84 -4.44
N SER A 222 24.74 -7.25 -5.57
CA SER A 222 23.55 -6.65 -6.15
C SER A 222 22.38 -7.62 -6.15
N TRP A 223 21.20 -7.05 -6.17
CA TRP A 223 19.95 -7.76 -6.29
C TRP A 223 19.04 -6.93 -7.18
N ASP A 224 19.09 -7.27 -8.48
CA ASP A 224 18.55 -6.44 -9.56
C ASP A 224 17.26 -7.06 -10.09
N ASN A 225 16.25 -6.23 -10.39
CA ASN A 225 14.94 -6.62 -10.92
C ASN A 225 14.22 -7.70 -10.10
N HIS A 226 14.27 -7.59 -8.77
CA HIS A 226 13.61 -8.55 -7.88
C HIS A 226 12.21 -8.08 -7.48
N PRO A 227 11.16 -8.90 -7.69
CA PRO A 227 9.80 -8.51 -7.34
C PRO A 227 9.58 -8.59 -5.83
N VAL A 228 9.04 -7.52 -5.28
CA VAL A 228 8.61 -7.42 -3.88
C VAL A 228 7.15 -6.98 -3.86
N SER A 229 6.37 -7.46 -2.89
CA SER A 229 4.98 -7.06 -2.71
C SER A 229 4.72 -6.69 -1.26
N ILE A 230 3.78 -5.76 -1.04
CA ILE A 230 3.38 -5.31 0.28
C ILE A 230 1.91 -5.63 0.47
N THR A 231 1.59 -6.39 1.52
CA THR A 231 0.23 -6.85 1.80
C THR A 231 -0.53 -5.95 2.77
N ASN A 232 0.18 -5.08 3.48
CA ASN A 232 -0.44 -4.17 4.42
C ASN A 232 -0.66 -2.80 3.77
N PRO A 233 -1.87 -2.22 3.85
CA PRO A 233 -2.12 -0.90 3.30
C PRO A 233 -1.50 0.19 4.19
N GLY A 234 -1.22 1.34 3.59
CA GLY A 234 -0.72 2.52 4.29
C GLY A 234 0.36 3.27 3.51
N LEU A 235 0.91 4.30 4.15
CA LEU A 235 2.11 4.99 3.68
C LEU A 235 3.34 4.26 4.21
N HIS A 236 4.08 3.64 3.30
CA HIS A 236 5.31 2.93 3.56
C HIS A 236 6.51 3.78 3.18
N TYR A 237 7.53 3.76 4.02
CA TYR A 237 8.85 4.32 3.76
C TYR A 237 9.78 3.14 3.49
N LEU A 238 10.02 2.87 2.20
CA LEU A 238 10.87 1.75 1.79
C LEU A 238 12.32 2.14 1.90
N GLN A 239 13.13 1.26 2.47
CA GLN A 239 14.57 1.47 2.67
C GLN A 239 15.31 0.16 2.41
N MET A 240 16.58 0.24 2.04
CA MET A 240 17.44 -0.94 2.08
C MET A 240 17.93 -1.16 3.51
N GLY A 241 17.80 -2.38 4.04
CA GLY A 241 18.36 -2.74 5.34
C GLY A 241 19.21 -4.00 5.27
N ILE A 242 20.12 -4.16 6.22
CA ILE A 242 20.95 -5.37 6.40
C ILE A 242 21.06 -5.72 7.88
N CYS A 243 21.13 -7.02 8.19
CA CYS A 243 21.37 -7.53 9.53
C CYS A 243 22.71 -8.28 9.59
N LEU A 244 23.66 -7.76 10.36
CA LEU A 244 25.02 -8.31 10.53
C LEU A 244 25.09 -9.29 11.71
N ASP A 245 24.20 -10.29 11.70
CA ASP A 245 24.20 -11.43 12.61
C ASP A 245 23.85 -12.70 11.81
N ASN A 246 23.69 -13.85 12.44
CA ASN A 246 23.17 -15.04 11.77
C ASN A 246 21.67 -14.91 11.44
N ALA A 247 21.20 -15.72 10.49
CA ALA A 247 19.82 -15.65 10.00
C ALA A 247 18.77 -15.82 11.11
N ALA A 248 19.00 -16.73 12.07
CA ALA A 248 18.07 -16.95 13.18
C ALA A 248 17.97 -15.72 14.10
N ASN A 249 19.10 -15.09 14.44
CA ASN A 249 19.13 -13.87 15.24
C ASN A 249 18.50 -12.69 14.50
N CYS A 250 18.73 -12.56 13.20
CA CYS A 250 18.09 -11.52 12.39
C CYS A 250 16.58 -11.73 12.32
N LEU A 251 16.13 -12.97 12.12
CA LEU A 251 14.72 -13.31 12.11
C LEU A 251 14.05 -13.06 13.46
N ALA A 252 14.76 -13.28 14.58
CA ALA A 252 14.24 -13.06 15.93
C ALA A 252 14.22 -11.57 16.32
N SER A 253 15.30 -10.84 16.06
CA SER A 253 15.47 -9.44 16.50
C SER A 253 14.57 -8.46 15.74
N LYS A 254 14.38 -8.68 14.43
CA LYS A 254 13.68 -7.78 13.49
C LYS A 254 14.27 -6.35 13.46
N ALA A 255 13.99 -5.61 12.38
CA ALA A 255 14.37 -4.21 12.28
C ALA A 255 13.32 -3.30 12.95
N PRO A 256 13.71 -2.23 13.67
CA PRO A 256 15.09 -1.88 14.03
C PRO A 256 15.62 -2.71 15.22
N GLY A 257 16.92 -3.00 15.24
CA GLY A 257 17.63 -3.66 16.33
C GLY A 257 19.15 -3.45 16.22
N ASP A 258 19.92 -3.79 17.25
CA ASP A 258 21.34 -3.42 17.38
C ASP A 258 22.27 -3.98 16.28
N LYS A 259 21.81 -5.00 15.55
CA LYS A 259 22.52 -5.60 14.41
C LYS A 259 21.92 -5.24 13.06
N TRP A 260 20.86 -4.45 13.05
CA TRP A 260 20.18 -3.96 11.86
C TRP A 260 20.68 -2.58 11.48
N TYR A 261 21.03 -2.44 10.21
CA TYR A 261 21.53 -1.21 9.61
C TYR A 261 20.60 -0.83 8.47
N ILE A 262 20.14 0.42 8.48
CA ILE A 262 19.35 1.00 7.40
C ILE A 262 20.32 1.71 6.47
N LEU A 263 20.48 1.24 5.25
CA LEU A 263 21.59 1.63 4.40
C LEU A 263 21.28 2.80 3.45
N THR A 264 20.00 3.22 3.36
CA THR A 264 19.57 4.25 2.41
C THR A 264 18.47 5.12 2.99
N ASP A 265 18.32 6.30 2.40
CA ASP A 265 17.13 7.13 2.59
C ASP A 265 15.86 6.37 2.15
N ALA A 266 14.72 6.88 2.58
CA ALA A 266 13.43 6.29 2.27
C ALA A 266 12.88 6.72 0.92
N ILE A 267 12.23 5.77 0.24
CA ILE A 267 11.32 6.03 -0.86
C ILE A 267 9.89 5.89 -0.31
N PRO A 268 9.11 6.99 -0.22
CA PRO A 268 7.73 6.92 0.24
C PRO A 268 6.85 6.30 -0.85
N VAL A 269 6.04 5.31 -0.47
CA VAL A 269 5.07 4.67 -1.36
C VAL A 269 3.74 4.48 -0.64
N THR A 270 2.64 4.64 -1.35
CA THR A 270 1.31 4.38 -0.81
C THR A 270 0.81 3.02 -1.28
N VAL A 271 0.46 2.14 -0.34
CA VAL A 271 -0.18 0.86 -0.61
C VAL A 271 -1.65 0.97 -0.25
N SER A 272 -2.53 0.58 -1.16
CA SER A 272 -3.99 0.75 -1.01
C SER A 272 -4.75 -0.49 -1.38
N GLU A 273 -5.84 -0.76 -0.66
CA GLU A 273 -6.78 -1.85 -0.97
C GLU A 273 -7.60 -1.53 -2.21
N SER A 274 -7.89 -0.24 -2.42
CA SER A 274 -8.60 0.24 -3.60
C SER A 274 -7.63 0.80 -4.66
N ARG A 275 -7.91 0.50 -5.92
CA ARG A 275 -7.29 1.20 -7.05
C ARG A 275 -7.72 2.66 -6.99
N LEU A 276 -6.76 3.58 -7.10
CA LEU A 276 -7.10 4.98 -7.38
C LEU A 276 -7.03 5.19 -8.89
N SER A 277 -8.08 5.87 -9.35
CA SER A 277 -8.39 6.30 -10.71
C SER A 277 -8.91 5.21 -11.66
N PRO A 278 -10.00 5.47 -12.43
CA PRO A 278 -10.61 6.79 -12.71
C PRO A 278 -12.16 6.90 -12.69
N VAL A 279 -12.68 8.14 -12.70
CA VAL A 279 -13.91 8.56 -13.42
C VAL A 279 -13.83 10.08 -13.68
N SER A 280 -14.29 10.63 -14.81
CA SER A 280 -15.62 10.45 -15.39
C SER A 280 -15.66 9.83 -16.78
N SER A 281 -16.52 8.84 -16.95
CA SER A 281 -17.10 8.48 -18.24
C SER A 281 -18.07 9.60 -18.67
N GLU A 282 -17.58 10.73 -19.20
CA GLU A 282 -18.47 11.77 -19.76
C GLU A 282 -19.29 11.17 -20.92
N GLY A 283 -20.38 10.46 -20.63
CA GLY A 283 -21.22 9.78 -21.61
C GLY A 283 -20.62 8.54 -22.31
N SER A 284 -19.40 8.10 -21.97
CA SER A 284 -18.76 6.93 -22.61
C SER A 284 -19.17 5.59 -21.95
N PRO A 285 -19.57 4.54 -22.70
CA PRO A 285 -19.73 3.18 -22.18
C PRO A 285 -18.39 2.48 -21.85
N ILE A 286 -17.27 3.05 -22.31
CA ILE A 286 -15.92 2.64 -21.95
C ILE A 286 -15.41 3.58 -20.86
N GLU A 287 -15.01 3.03 -19.72
CA GLU A 287 -14.34 3.76 -18.65
C GLU A 287 -12.87 3.34 -18.56
N GLY A 288 -12.02 4.21 -18.01
CA GLY A 288 -10.76 3.73 -17.49
C GLY A 288 -10.98 2.93 -16.21
N SER A 289 -10.12 1.98 -15.90
CA SER A 289 -10.10 1.29 -14.59
C SER A 289 -8.75 1.34 -13.89
N TYR A 290 -7.70 1.70 -14.64
CA TYR A 290 -6.38 2.01 -14.10
C TYR A 290 -5.57 2.81 -15.09
N PHE A 291 -4.88 3.85 -14.62
CA PHE A 291 -3.92 4.61 -15.41
C PHE A 291 -2.74 5.01 -14.54
N ALA A 292 -1.54 4.58 -14.93
CA ALA A 292 -0.32 4.86 -14.21
C ALA A 292 0.87 5.13 -15.14
N ALA A 293 1.77 6.01 -14.72
CA ALA A 293 3.06 6.23 -15.33
C ALA A 293 4.17 5.59 -14.48
N GLU A 294 5.04 4.79 -15.10
CA GLU A 294 6.13 4.12 -14.43
C GLU A 294 7.37 5.03 -14.36
N LYS A 295 8.06 5.03 -13.23
CA LYS A 295 9.37 5.68 -13.07
C LYS A 295 10.20 4.93 -12.06
N THR A 296 11.46 4.67 -12.39
CA THR A 296 12.43 4.17 -11.42
C THR A 296 12.75 5.27 -10.42
N CYS A 297 12.41 5.03 -9.16
CA CYS A 297 12.65 5.92 -8.04
C CYS A 297 13.88 5.46 -7.28
N THR A 298 14.85 6.36 -7.08
CA THR A 298 16.09 6.08 -6.36
C THR A 298 16.09 6.78 -5.01
N ALA A 299 16.52 6.07 -3.97
CA ALA A 299 16.67 6.65 -2.63
C ALA A 299 17.64 7.85 -2.64
N GLY A 300 17.36 8.84 -1.80
CA GLY A 300 18.13 10.09 -1.73
C GLY A 300 17.78 11.10 -2.84
N THR A 301 16.80 10.79 -3.70
CA THR A 301 16.30 11.70 -4.75
C THR A 301 14.84 12.05 -4.54
N SER A 302 14.37 13.14 -5.16
CA SER A 302 12.94 13.41 -5.26
C SER A 302 12.30 12.38 -6.20
N CYS A 303 11.67 11.35 -5.64
CA CYS A 303 10.89 10.37 -6.38
C CYS A 303 9.59 11.02 -6.89
N THR A 304 9.67 11.57 -8.10
CA THR A 304 8.57 12.23 -8.80
C THR A 304 8.44 11.66 -10.21
N ALA A 305 7.27 11.83 -10.85
CA ALA A 305 7.04 11.48 -12.25
C ALA A 305 7.78 12.44 -13.21
N SER A 306 9.11 12.45 -13.15
CA SER A 306 9.98 13.29 -13.96
C SER A 306 10.87 12.47 -14.87
N TYR A 307 10.98 12.88 -16.13
CA TYR A 307 11.66 12.15 -17.20
C TYR A 307 12.58 13.08 -17.98
N ALA A 308 13.64 12.57 -18.58
CA ALA A 308 14.46 13.35 -19.51
C ALA A 308 13.76 13.49 -20.87
N VAL A 309 14.10 14.52 -21.64
CA VAL A 309 13.74 14.59 -23.06
C VAL A 309 14.14 13.30 -23.78
N ASN A 310 13.23 12.75 -24.58
CA ASN A 310 13.32 11.46 -25.28
C ASN A 310 13.40 10.20 -24.38
N GLU A 311 13.29 10.33 -23.05
CA GLU A 311 13.15 9.18 -22.17
C GLU A 311 11.82 8.47 -22.42
N LYS A 312 11.85 7.14 -22.38
CA LYS A 312 10.63 6.32 -22.46
C LYS A 312 9.85 6.42 -21.16
N ILE A 313 8.65 6.96 -21.24
CA ILE A 313 7.63 6.93 -20.20
C ILE A 313 6.79 5.69 -20.44
N TRP A 314 7.00 4.65 -19.64
CA TRP A 314 6.12 3.49 -19.67
C TRP A 314 4.82 3.81 -18.94
N LEU A 315 3.71 3.34 -19.49
CA LEU A 315 2.37 3.58 -19.00
C LEU A 315 1.66 2.24 -18.85
N LYS A 316 0.92 2.08 -17.76
CA LYS A 316 -0.04 0.99 -17.57
C LYS A 316 -1.44 1.55 -17.75
N LEU A 317 -2.16 1.01 -18.72
CA LEU A 317 -3.50 1.44 -19.06
C LEU A 317 -4.46 0.27 -18.91
N ARG A 318 -5.62 0.51 -18.31
CA ARG A 318 -6.73 -0.45 -18.28
C ARG A 318 -8.02 0.27 -18.54
N ILE A 319 -8.84 -0.30 -19.40
CA ILE A 319 -10.19 0.18 -19.66
C ILE A 319 -11.18 -0.95 -19.48
N ARG A 320 -12.40 -0.58 -19.11
CA ARG A 320 -13.51 -1.48 -18.93
C ARG A 320 -14.68 -1.00 -19.77
N ASN A 321 -15.33 -1.92 -20.47
CA ASN A 321 -16.64 -1.67 -21.05
C ASN A 321 -17.70 -2.07 -20.02
N THR A 322 -18.48 -1.10 -19.54
CA THR A 322 -19.52 -1.33 -18.52
C THR A 322 -20.86 -1.75 -19.13
N SER A 323 -21.00 -1.64 -20.45
CA SER A 323 -22.20 -2.08 -21.17
C SER A 323 -22.19 -3.57 -21.47
N ALA A 324 -23.36 -4.14 -21.78
CA ALA A 324 -23.52 -5.54 -22.14
C ALA A 324 -23.05 -5.87 -23.57
N ASP A 325 -23.04 -4.88 -24.44
CA ASP A 325 -22.66 -5.03 -25.85
C ASP A 325 -21.21 -4.64 -26.07
N ASP A 326 -20.60 -5.19 -27.10
CA ASP A 326 -19.29 -4.75 -27.57
C ASP A 326 -19.33 -3.27 -27.98
N LYS A 327 -18.25 -2.54 -27.69
CA LYS A 327 -18.09 -1.13 -28.08
C LYS A 327 -16.85 -0.93 -28.92
N SER A 328 -17.06 -0.57 -30.17
CA SER A 328 -16.00 -0.13 -31.08
C SER A 328 -15.53 1.27 -30.74
N PHE A 329 -14.26 1.56 -31.04
CA PHE A 329 -13.66 2.89 -30.89
C PHE A 329 -12.75 3.16 -32.08
N GLY A 330 -12.69 4.40 -32.57
CA GLY A 330 -11.83 4.78 -33.68
C GLY A 330 -10.39 5.02 -33.27
N ALA A 331 -10.18 5.47 -32.03
CA ALA A 331 -8.85 5.61 -31.45
C ALA A 331 -8.87 5.54 -29.92
N TRP A 332 -7.76 5.06 -29.37
CA TRP A 332 -7.45 5.16 -27.95
C TRP A 332 -5.97 5.48 -27.77
N GLY A 333 -5.69 6.40 -26.86
CA GLY A 333 -4.34 6.64 -26.39
C GLY A 333 -4.25 7.43 -25.09
N VAL A 334 -3.18 8.20 -25.03
CA VAL A 334 -2.90 9.18 -23.98
C VAL A 334 -2.89 10.56 -24.61
N TYR A 335 -3.61 11.47 -23.97
CA TYR A 335 -3.62 12.88 -24.28
C TYR A 335 -2.76 13.62 -23.26
N ALA A 336 -1.92 14.52 -23.77
CA ALA A 336 -1.02 15.39 -23.04
C ALA A 336 -0.98 16.73 -23.77
N ASN A 337 -1.93 17.61 -23.50
CA ASN A 337 -2.20 18.83 -24.27
C ASN A 337 -0.92 19.56 -24.75
N PRO A 338 -0.75 19.85 -26.06
CA PRO A 338 -1.63 19.54 -27.20
C PRO A 338 -1.37 18.18 -27.87
N TYR A 339 -0.44 17.39 -27.34
CA TYR A 339 -0.02 16.11 -27.90
C TYR A 339 -1.04 15.03 -27.61
N ILE A 340 -1.35 14.23 -28.62
CA ILE A 340 -2.10 12.98 -28.44
C ILE A 340 -1.27 11.82 -28.97
N LYS A 341 -0.90 10.91 -28.08
CA LYS A 341 -0.21 9.67 -28.41
C LYS A 341 -1.27 8.57 -28.50
N ARG A 342 -1.69 8.27 -29.74
CA ARG A 342 -2.64 7.18 -30.03
C ARG A 342 -1.88 5.86 -30.12
N TYR A 343 -2.33 4.85 -29.38
CA TYR A 343 -1.74 3.51 -29.42
C TYR A 343 -2.50 2.58 -30.37
N PHE A 344 -3.82 2.77 -30.46
CA PHE A 344 -4.71 1.97 -31.29
C PHE A 344 -5.53 2.89 -32.19
N ASN A 345 -5.54 2.60 -33.50
CA ASN A 345 -6.38 3.27 -34.49
C ASN A 345 -7.04 2.19 -35.35
N GLY A 346 -8.36 2.13 -35.35
CA GLY A 346 -9.05 1.15 -36.18
C GLY A 346 -10.56 1.21 -36.02
N ASN A 347 -11.27 0.64 -36.99
CA ASN A 347 -12.73 0.55 -37.02
C ASN A 347 -13.20 -0.90 -37.17
N GLY A 348 -12.27 -1.86 -37.09
CA GLY A 348 -12.55 -3.26 -37.35
C GLY A 348 -13.18 -3.96 -36.15
N ASP A 349 -13.65 -5.17 -36.35
CA ASP A 349 -14.18 -6.01 -35.26
C ASP A 349 -13.13 -6.33 -34.19
N ALA A 350 -11.83 -6.17 -34.48
CA ALA A 350 -10.76 -6.29 -33.50
C ALA A 350 -10.58 -5.03 -32.63
N ASP A 351 -11.12 -3.89 -33.05
CA ASP A 351 -10.98 -2.58 -32.39
C ASP A 351 -12.20 -2.28 -31.52
N LYS A 352 -12.58 -3.26 -30.72
CA LYS A 352 -13.71 -3.20 -29.80
C LYS A 352 -13.33 -3.70 -28.41
N VAL A 353 -13.99 -3.16 -27.40
CA VAL A 353 -13.94 -3.68 -26.04
C VAL A 353 -15.19 -4.52 -25.82
N GLY A 354 -15.01 -5.81 -25.50
CA GLY A 354 -16.13 -6.72 -25.30
C GLY A 354 -17.06 -6.26 -24.17
N GLY A 355 -18.36 -6.51 -24.30
CA GLY A 355 -19.33 -6.18 -23.24
C GLY A 355 -18.94 -6.74 -21.87
N GLY A 356 -18.91 -5.91 -20.84
CA GLY A 356 -18.55 -6.31 -19.46
C GLY A 356 -17.08 -6.67 -19.22
N THR A 357 -16.21 -6.54 -20.24
CA THR A 357 -14.80 -6.95 -20.17
C THR A 357 -13.89 -5.80 -19.75
N GLU A 358 -12.74 -6.15 -19.15
CA GLU A 358 -11.63 -5.24 -18.88
C GLU A 358 -10.41 -5.69 -19.68
N TYR A 359 -9.77 -4.75 -20.35
CA TYR A 359 -8.54 -5.01 -21.11
C TYR A 359 -7.41 -4.17 -20.51
N SER A 360 -6.19 -4.71 -20.51
CA SER A 360 -5.00 -4.07 -19.94
C SER A 360 -3.84 -4.05 -20.92
N TRP A 361 -3.11 -2.94 -20.95
CA TRP A 361 -1.90 -2.78 -21.74
C TRP A 361 -0.80 -2.10 -20.96
N ARG A 362 0.43 -2.34 -21.40
CA ARG A 362 1.63 -1.61 -21.01
C ARG A 362 2.35 -1.16 -22.27
N ASP A 363 2.44 0.14 -22.48
CA ASP A 363 3.09 0.73 -23.65
C ASP A 363 3.89 1.97 -23.23
N TRP A 364 4.64 2.58 -24.15
CA TRP A 364 5.49 3.72 -23.85
C TRP A 364 5.23 4.94 -24.73
N MET A 365 5.48 6.11 -24.15
CA MET A 365 5.59 7.37 -24.88
C MET A 365 6.88 8.12 -24.54
N SER A 366 7.14 9.20 -25.26
CA SER A 366 8.29 10.08 -25.01
C SER A 366 7.92 11.48 -25.51
N PHE A 367 8.59 12.48 -24.96
CA PHE A 367 8.47 13.87 -25.36
C PHE A 367 9.82 14.35 -25.88
N ASP A 368 9.80 15.09 -26.98
CA ASP A 368 10.98 15.73 -27.58
C ASP A 368 11.27 17.12 -27.01
N THR A 369 10.35 17.64 -26.21
CA THR A 369 10.37 19.01 -25.68
C THR A 369 10.18 18.99 -24.17
N ALA A 370 11.08 19.65 -23.46
CA ALA A 370 10.98 19.85 -22.01
C ALA A 370 9.72 20.64 -21.64
N GLY A 371 9.12 20.34 -20.50
CA GLY A 371 7.86 20.95 -20.08
C GLY A 371 7.13 20.18 -18.99
N THR A 372 6.02 20.72 -18.54
CA THR A 372 5.09 20.00 -17.65
C THR A 372 3.87 19.62 -18.46
N TYR A 373 3.48 18.36 -18.38
CA TYR A 373 2.35 17.81 -19.11
C TYR A 373 1.44 17.04 -18.17
N ASP A 374 0.15 17.16 -18.41
CA ASP A 374 -0.86 16.34 -17.73
C ASP A 374 -1.22 15.18 -18.63
N LEU A 375 -0.81 13.96 -18.24
CA LEU A 375 -1.18 12.76 -18.97
C LEU A 375 -2.59 12.33 -18.57
N GLN A 376 -3.44 12.10 -19.57
CA GLN A 376 -4.79 11.57 -19.39
C GLN A 376 -5.05 10.45 -20.40
N MET A 377 -5.69 9.38 -19.95
CA MET A 377 -6.18 8.35 -20.86
C MET A 377 -7.42 8.86 -21.59
N VAL A 378 -7.51 8.60 -22.90
CA VAL A 378 -8.63 9.09 -23.73
C VAL A 378 -9.09 8.05 -24.75
N VAL A 379 -10.38 8.04 -25.05
CA VAL A 379 -10.96 7.21 -26.13
C VAL A 379 -11.81 8.07 -27.05
N CYS A 380 -11.80 7.76 -28.33
CA CYS A 380 -12.64 8.38 -29.34
C CYS A 380 -13.67 7.37 -29.85
N LEU A 381 -14.95 7.65 -29.62
CA LEU A 381 -16.07 6.77 -30.00
C LEU A 381 -16.66 7.15 -31.37
N ASP A 382 -15.80 7.53 -32.30
CA ASP A 382 -16.13 7.79 -33.70
C ASP A 382 -15.24 6.91 -34.59
N THR A 383 -15.27 7.10 -35.90
CA THR A 383 -14.41 6.40 -36.85
C THR A 383 -12.94 6.84 -36.70
N ALA A 384 -12.01 5.92 -36.98
CA ALA A 384 -10.57 6.18 -36.95
C ALA A 384 -10.16 7.39 -37.79
N ASP A 385 -10.83 7.68 -38.91
CA ASP A 385 -10.51 8.85 -39.73
C ASP A 385 -10.95 10.18 -39.08
N SER A 386 -12.11 10.18 -38.41
CA SER A 386 -12.54 11.30 -37.57
C SER A 386 -11.59 11.51 -36.38
N CYS A 387 -11.20 10.43 -35.71
CA CYS A 387 -10.34 10.48 -34.53
C CYS A 387 -8.89 10.88 -34.85
N LYS A 388 -8.37 10.55 -36.05
CA LYS A 388 -7.02 10.96 -36.50
C LYS A 388 -6.87 12.46 -36.66
N THR A 389 -7.95 13.14 -37.06
CA THR A 389 -7.95 14.58 -37.40
C THR A 389 -8.42 15.47 -36.26
N SER A 390 -8.64 14.91 -35.07
CA SER A 390 -9.20 15.61 -33.93
C SER A 390 -8.55 15.23 -32.61
N THR A 391 -8.76 16.05 -31.59
CA THR A 391 -8.29 15.85 -30.21
C THR A 391 -9.40 16.20 -29.23
N PRO A 392 -9.33 15.73 -27.97
CA PRO A 392 -10.20 16.23 -26.91
C PRO A 392 -10.20 17.76 -26.83
N PRO A 393 -11.33 18.42 -26.51
CA PRO A 393 -12.63 17.83 -26.18
C PRO A 393 -13.59 17.62 -27.39
N GLY A 394 -13.14 17.80 -28.64
CA GLY A 394 -13.99 17.68 -29.83
C GLY A 394 -14.31 16.23 -30.25
N ASN A 395 -15.10 16.04 -31.31
CA ASN A 395 -15.27 14.78 -32.08
C ASN A 395 -15.41 13.47 -31.27
N ASN A 396 -16.34 13.44 -30.31
CA ASN A 396 -16.66 12.24 -29.51
C ASN A 396 -15.44 11.64 -28.77
N TRP A 397 -14.47 12.50 -28.41
CA TRP A 397 -13.39 12.17 -27.50
C TRP A 397 -13.89 12.23 -26.05
N HIS A 398 -13.55 11.20 -25.28
CA HIS A 398 -13.86 11.10 -23.87
C HIS A 398 -12.56 10.93 -23.07
N ILE A 399 -12.44 11.73 -22.01
CA ILE A 399 -11.37 11.58 -21.03
C ILE A 399 -11.73 10.45 -20.09
N LEU A 400 -10.86 9.45 -20.00
CA LEU A 400 -11.06 8.24 -19.21
C LEU A 400 -10.28 8.25 -17.90
N SER A 401 -9.51 9.31 -17.60
CA SER A 401 -8.77 9.41 -16.34
C SER A 401 -8.60 10.84 -15.84
N GLY A 402 -8.37 10.98 -14.53
CA GLY A 402 -7.71 12.17 -14.00
C GLY A 402 -6.30 12.33 -14.59
N ALA A 403 -5.72 13.51 -14.36
CA ALA A 403 -4.38 13.85 -14.83
C ALA A 403 -3.27 13.24 -13.95
N ILE A 404 -2.26 12.68 -14.61
CA ILE A 404 -0.95 12.39 -14.01
C ILE A 404 0.00 13.53 -14.44
N PRO A 405 0.39 14.43 -13.54
CA PRO A 405 1.36 15.47 -13.89
C PRO A 405 2.73 14.84 -14.07
N VAL A 406 3.34 15.08 -15.23
CA VAL A 406 4.72 14.66 -15.53
C VAL A 406 5.58 15.86 -15.90
N THR A 407 6.84 15.83 -15.49
CA THR A 407 7.83 16.87 -15.84
C THR A 407 8.89 16.28 -16.75
N ILE A 408 9.05 16.85 -17.94
CA ILE A 408 10.11 16.51 -18.89
C ILE A 408 11.22 17.54 -18.74
N LYS A 409 12.44 17.07 -18.44
CA LYS A 409 13.63 17.88 -18.14
C LYS A 409 14.68 17.80 -19.22
#